data_AF-A0A150P9L7-F1
#
_entry.id   AF-A0A150P9L7-F1
#
_cell.length_a   1.000
_cell.length_b   1.000
_cell.length_c   1.000
_cell.angle_alpha   90.00
_cell.angle_beta   90.00
_cell.angle_gamma   90.00
#
_symmetry.space_group_name_H-M   'P 1'
#
loop_
_entity.id
_entity.type
_entity.pdbx_description
1 polymer ?
#
loop_
_entity_poly.entity_id
_entity_poly.type
_entity_poly.pdbx_seq_one_letter_code
_entity_poly.pdbx_strand_id
1 'polypeptide(L)'
;MTTDRSTVEYGTLITGDESVAMGDAAVQTTDESVRTTAETVVTPVVALDLAAEILTGALGPLIDADYVQGKTQFRDVLCDRIDISQLEAEELVDDMERSGRIRFIGAEEGRGWHVQQGVGAR
;
A
#
# COMPACT_ATOMS: atom_id res chain seq x y z
N MET A 1 -25.85 -48.08 -26.36
CA MET A 1 -24.91 -47.48 -25.40
C MET A 1 -24.46 -46.16 -25.99
N THR A 2 -24.94 -45.04 -25.46
CA THR A 2 -24.54 -43.71 -25.91
C THR A 2 -24.22 -42.92 -24.66
N THR A 3 -22.93 -42.71 -24.43
CA THR A 3 -22.44 -41.72 -23.48
C THR A 3 -21.89 -40.56 -24.28
N ASP A 4 -22.47 -39.42 -23.97
CA ASP A 4 -22.08 -38.04 -24.22
C ASP A 4 -20.56 -37.77 -24.06
N ARG A 5 -19.97 -36.90 -24.91
CA ARG A 5 -19.59 -35.53 -24.53
C ARG A 5 -18.69 -34.85 -25.60
N SER A 6 -18.99 -33.56 -25.77
CA SER A 6 -18.40 -32.49 -26.57
C SER A 6 -16.91 -32.54 -26.91
N THR A 7 -16.56 -32.14 -28.14
CA THR A 7 -15.25 -31.52 -28.43
C THR A 7 -15.39 -30.37 -29.44
N VAL A 8 -14.86 -29.23 -29.02
CA VAL A 8 -14.81 -27.92 -29.67
C VAL A 8 -13.92 -27.96 -30.91
N GLU A 9 -14.32 -27.28 -31.99
CA GLU A 9 -13.51 -27.11 -33.20
C GLU A 9 -12.20 -26.39 -32.88
N TYR A 10 -11.07 -27.07 -33.12
CA TYR A 10 -9.75 -26.45 -33.17
C TYR A 10 -9.44 -26.09 -34.63
N GLY A 11 -9.30 -24.79 -34.87
CA GLY A 11 -8.80 -24.25 -36.14
C GLY A 11 -7.40 -24.79 -36.45
N THR A 12 -7.19 -25.13 -37.72
CA THR A 12 -6.01 -25.77 -38.30
C THR A 12 -4.71 -25.00 -37.99
N LEU A 13 -3.79 -25.65 -37.28
CA LEU A 13 -2.38 -25.25 -37.18
C LEU A 13 -1.60 -25.96 -38.29
N ILE A 14 -1.03 -25.19 -39.21
CA ILE A 14 -0.12 -25.70 -40.24
C ILE A 14 1.28 -25.77 -39.60
N THR A 15 1.72 -26.96 -39.21
CA THR A 15 3.08 -27.20 -38.74
C THR A 15 3.91 -27.79 -39.88
N GLY A 16 4.78 -26.97 -40.47
CA GLY A 16 5.89 -27.42 -41.30
C GLY A 16 7.16 -27.55 -40.44
N ASP A 17 7.78 -28.71 -40.51
CA ASP A 17 9.14 -29.09 -40.13
C ASP A 17 9.65 -28.88 -38.68
N GLU A 18 9.67 -30.01 -37.98
CA GLU A 18 10.76 -30.54 -37.13
C GLU A 18 11.97 -29.66 -36.80
N SER A 19 12.08 -29.28 -35.51
CA SER A 19 13.28 -29.44 -34.64
C SER A 19 13.13 -28.55 -33.39
N VAL A 20 12.73 -29.12 -32.25
CA VAL A 20 12.73 -28.39 -30.96
C VAL A 20 14.06 -28.64 -30.27
N ALA A 21 15.01 -27.73 -30.43
CA ALA A 21 16.21 -27.67 -29.61
C ALA A 21 15.87 -27.03 -28.25
N MET A 22 15.94 -27.80 -27.17
CA MET A 22 15.91 -27.28 -25.80
C MET A 22 17.23 -26.55 -25.53
N GLY A 23 17.27 -25.25 -25.83
CA GLY A 23 18.33 -24.34 -25.42
C GLY A 23 17.88 -23.57 -24.19
N ASP A 24 18.68 -23.66 -23.12
CA ASP A 24 18.53 -22.93 -21.86
C ASP A 24 18.43 -21.42 -22.15
N ALA A 25 17.22 -20.87 -22.11
CA ALA A 25 16.97 -19.45 -22.30
C ALA A 25 16.16 -18.96 -21.11
N ALA A 26 16.85 -18.23 -20.24
CA ALA A 26 16.24 -17.43 -19.20
C ALA A 26 15.02 -16.67 -19.75
N VAL A 27 13.88 -16.86 -19.11
CA VAL A 27 12.65 -16.12 -19.42
C VAL A 27 12.88 -14.66 -19.01
N GLN A 28 13.38 -13.85 -19.95
CA GLN A 28 13.22 -12.40 -19.88
C GLN A 28 11.80 -12.09 -20.34
N THR A 29 10.92 -11.82 -19.39
CA THR A 29 9.64 -11.17 -19.68
C THR A 29 9.92 -9.70 -19.97
N THR A 30 10.23 -9.39 -21.22
CA THR A 30 10.07 -8.04 -21.76
C THR A 30 8.58 -7.88 -22.09
N ASP A 31 7.72 -7.77 -21.07
CA ASP A 31 6.32 -7.38 -21.29
C ASP A 31 6.15 -5.93 -20.85
N GLU A 32 6.48 -5.10 -21.83
CA GLU A 32 6.33 -3.66 -21.88
C GLU A 32 4.87 -3.30 -22.18
N SER A 33 3.97 -3.41 -21.18
CA SER A 33 2.64 -2.80 -21.23
C SER A 33 1.98 -2.70 -19.86
N VAL A 34 2.63 -2.00 -18.92
CA VAL A 34 1.93 -1.46 -17.75
C VAL A 34 1.18 -0.21 -18.19
N ARG A 35 -0.11 -0.34 -18.51
CA ARG A 35 -1.01 0.80 -18.65
C ARG A 35 -1.38 1.30 -17.25
N THR A 36 -0.58 2.19 -16.70
CA THR A 36 -0.90 2.93 -15.48
C THR A 36 -2.00 3.95 -15.79
N THR A 37 -3.26 3.56 -15.59
CA THR A 37 -4.36 4.51 -15.47
C THR A 37 -4.29 5.17 -14.09
N ALA A 38 -3.41 6.14 -13.92
CA ALA A 38 -3.36 7.07 -12.77
C ALA A 38 -3.58 6.45 -11.36
N GLU A 39 -3.23 5.19 -11.16
CA GLU A 39 -3.19 4.58 -9.83
C GLU A 39 -1.80 4.89 -9.29
N THR A 40 -1.73 5.94 -8.48
CA THR A 40 -0.48 6.45 -7.94
C THR A 40 0.11 5.36 -7.05
N VAL A 41 1.14 4.67 -7.55
CA VAL A 41 1.97 3.78 -6.74
C VAL A 41 2.78 4.65 -5.79
N VAL A 42 2.14 5.09 -4.70
CA VAL A 42 2.81 5.80 -3.62
C VAL A 42 3.71 4.77 -2.94
N THR A 43 5.02 4.96 -3.04
CA THR A 43 5.96 4.10 -2.32
C THR A 43 5.70 4.20 -0.82
N PRO A 44 5.85 3.13 -0.03
CA PRO A 44 5.41 3.09 1.37
C PRO A 44 6.05 4.18 2.24
N VAL A 45 7.27 4.61 1.91
CA VAL A 45 7.95 5.72 2.61
C VAL A 45 7.26 7.06 2.34
N VAL A 46 6.85 7.33 1.09
CA VAL A 46 6.14 8.57 0.72
C VAL A 46 4.75 8.62 1.34
N ALA A 47 4.08 7.47 1.49
CA ALA A 47 2.78 7.39 2.16
C ALA A 47 2.88 7.82 3.63
N LEU A 48 3.94 7.41 4.33
CA LEU A 48 4.14 7.71 5.74
C LEU A 48 4.48 9.18 6.00
N ASP A 49 5.26 9.83 5.14
CA ASP A 49 5.57 11.26 5.27
C ASP A 49 4.35 12.12 4.97
N LEU A 50 3.60 11.81 3.90
CA LEU A 50 2.33 12.47 3.60
C LEU A 50 1.32 12.32 4.75
N ALA A 51 1.20 11.14 5.34
CA ALA A 51 0.33 10.91 6.48
C ALA A 51 0.74 11.76 7.70
N ALA A 52 2.04 11.88 8.00
CA ALA A 52 2.54 12.71 9.09
C ALA A 52 2.25 14.21 8.84
N GLU A 53 2.38 14.66 7.59
CA GLU A 53 2.00 16.02 7.19
C GLU A 53 0.51 16.28 7.39
N ILE A 54 -0.34 15.35 6.97
CA ILE A 54 -1.80 15.44 7.13
C ILE A 54 -2.19 15.49 8.60
N LEU A 55 -1.67 14.58 9.43
CA LEU A 55 -1.96 14.55 10.86
C LEU A 55 -1.48 15.83 11.56
N THR A 56 -0.27 16.30 11.25
CA THR A 56 0.25 17.56 11.80
C THR A 56 -0.61 18.76 11.37
N GLY A 57 -1.06 18.80 10.12
CA GLY A 57 -1.91 19.88 9.61
C GLY A 57 -3.33 19.88 10.20
N ALA A 58 -3.85 18.71 10.58
CA ALA A 58 -5.21 18.58 11.12
C ALA A 58 -5.28 18.69 12.65
N LEU A 59 -4.32 18.07 13.36
CA LEU A 59 -4.34 17.92 14.81
C LEU A 59 -3.23 18.69 15.52
N GLY A 60 -2.23 19.17 14.78
CA GLY A 60 -1.00 19.74 15.32
C GLY A 60 0.07 18.68 15.63
N PRO A 61 1.29 19.11 16.00
CA PRO A 61 2.42 18.22 16.26
C PRO A 61 2.35 17.54 17.65
N LEU A 62 1.54 18.06 18.56
CA LEU A 62 1.33 17.55 19.92
C LEU A 62 -0.17 17.41 20.19
N ILE A 63 -0.60 16.20 20.52
CA ILE A 63 -2.00 15.87 20.78
C ILE A 63 -2.13 15.40 22.22
N ASP A 64 -2.94 16.09 23.02
CA ASP A 64 -3.30 15.69 24.38
C ASP A 64 -4.44 14.67 24.33
N ALA A 65 -4.08 13.40 24.12
CA ALA A 65 -5.02 12.29 24.03
C ALA A 65 -4.39 10.99 24.54
N ASP A 66 -5.25 10.13 25.07
CA ASP A 66 -4.88 8.79 25.49
C ASP A 66 -4.46 7.93 24.30
N TYR A 67 -3.79 6.81 24.56
CA TYR A 67 -3.29 5.93 23.51
C TYR A 67 -4.40 5.52 22.51
N VAL A 68 -5.50 4.96 23.00
CA VAL A 68 -6.62 4.50 22.17
C VAL A 68 -7.32 5.66 21.48
N GLN A 69 -7.50 6.77 22.19
CA GLN A 69 -8.19 7.95 21.65
C GLN A 69 -7.37 8.60 20.53
N GLY A 70 -6.05 8.75 20.71
CA GLY A 70 -5.16 9.29 19.69
C GLY A 70 -5.11 8.40 18.44
N LYS A 71 -4.99 7.08 18.60
CA LYS A 71 -5.07 6.15 17.46
C LYS A 71 -6.38 6.29 16.68
N THR A 72 -7.50 6.41 17.40
CA THR A 72 -8.82 6.62 16.78
C THR A 72 -8.84 7.93 15.99
N GLN A 73 -8.37 9.04 16.58
CA GLN A 73 -8.30 10.34 15.90
C GLN A 73 -7.42 10.30 14.65
N PHE A 74 -6.25 9.65 14.71
CA PHE A 74 -5.37 9.54 13.56
C PHE A 74 -6.02 8.77 12.41
N ARG A 75 -6.62 7.61 12.72
CA ARG A 75 -7.33 6.80 11.73
C ARG A 75 -8.46 7.61 11.09
N ASP A 76 -9.29 8.27 11.90
CA ASP A 76 -10.45 9.01 11.43
C ASP A 76 -10.01 10.18 10.51
N VAL A 77 -8.94 10.92 10.88
CA VAL A 77 -8.37 11.97 10.02
C VAL A 77 -7.82 11.41 8.71
N LEU A 78 -7.15 10.27 8.73
CA LEU A 78 -6.59 9.66 7.51
C LEU A 78 -7.71 9.18 6.58
N CYS A 79 -8.74 8.51 7.11
CA CYS A 79 -9.94 8.16 6.33
C CYS A 79 -10.54 9.39 5.64
N ASP A 80 -10.74 10.48 6.40
CA ASP A 80 -11.38 11.70 5.88
C ASP A 80 -10.54 12.46 4.86
N ARG A 81 -9.20 12.32 4.90
CA ARG A 81 -8.28 13.17 4.12
C ARG A 81 -7.70 12.51 2.88
N ILE A 82 -7.55 11.19 2.88
CA ILE A 82 -6.92 10.44 1.78
C ILE A 82 -7.82 9.35 1.17
N ASP A 83 -9.10 9.32 1.55
CA ASP A 83 -10.13 8.44 0.98
C ASP A 83 -9.72 6.95 0.98
N ILE A 84 -9.19 6.50 2.13
CA ILE A 84 -8.82 5.10 2.36
C ILE A 84 -9.80 4.43 3.32
N SER A 85 -9.86 3.10 3.30
CA SER A 85 -10.70 2.35 4.23
C SER A 85 -10.20 2.45 5.67
N GLN A 86 -11.08 2.14 6.63
CA GLN A 86 -10.72 2.14 8.05
C GLN A 86 -9.58 1.17 8.37
N LEU A 87 -9.52 0.02 7.69
CA LEU A 87 -8.48 -0.98 7.88
C LEU A 87 -7.13 -0.45 7.38
N GLU A 88 -7.09 0.12 6.17
CA GLU A 88 -5.87 0.73 5.62
C GLU A 88 -5.37 1.89 6.48
N ALA A 89 -6.28 2.70 7.01
CA ALA A 89 -5.92 3.79 7.92
C ALA A 89 -5.35 3.25 9.24
N GLU A 90 -5.88 2.15 9.78
CA GLU A 90 -5.37 1.51 10.99
C GLU A 90 -3.97 0.92 10.77
N GLU A 91 -3.77 0.19 9.67
CA GLU A 91 -2.46 -0.33 9.28
C GLU A 91 -1.44 0.80 9.07
N LEU A 92 -1.85 1.91 8.45
CA LEU A 92 -1.00 3.08 8.26
C LEU A 92 -0.62 3.73 9.59
N VAL A 93 -1.57 3.86 10.53
CA VAL A 93 -1.29 4.38 11.89
C VAL A 93 -0.27 3.47 12.60
N ASP A 94 -0.43 2.16 12.51
CA ASP A 94 0.50 1.20 13.09
C ASP A 94 1.90 1.28 12.45
N ASP A 95 1.98 1.47 11.13
CA ASP A 95 3.23 1.68 10.41
C ASP A 95 3.90 3.02 10.76
N MET A 96 3.10 4.08 10.96
CA MET A 96 3.60 5.37 11.45
C MET A 96 4.16 5.26 12.87
N GLU A 97 3.51 4.51 13.75
CA GLU A 97 4.00 4.27 15.11
C GLU A 97 5.29 3.43 15.08
N ARG A 98 5.30 2.35 14.29
CA ARG A 98 6.46 1.47 14.11
C ARG A 98 7.66 2.20 13.53
N SER A 99 7.43 3.13 12.59
CA SER A 99 8.48 3.97 12.00
C SER A 99 8.86 5.17 12.87
N GLY A 100 8.12 5.44 13.96
CA GLY A 100 8.38 6.54 14.89
C GLY A 100 7.87 7.90 14.43
N ARG A 101 7.10 7.96 13.33
CA ARG A 101 6.43 9.18 12.85
C ARG A 101 5.30 9.64 13.75
N ILE A 102 4.71 8.72 14.50
CA ILE A 102 3.91 9.06 15.68
C ILE A 102 4.50 8.36 16.89
N ARG A 103 4.45 9.01 18.04
CA ARG A 103 4.96 8.43 19.29
C ARG A 103 4.06 8.82 20.45
N PHE A 104 3.62 7.80 21.19
CA PHE A 104 2.96 8.03 22.47
C PHE A 104 4.02 8.39 23.53
N ILE A 105 3.80 9.50 24.22
CA ILE A 105 4.63 9.98 25.32
C ILE A 105 3.77 9.86 26.58
N GLY A 106 4.16 8.98 27.49
CA GLY A 106 3.58 8.90 28.83
C GLY A 106 4.63 9.24 29.86
N ALA A 107 4.49 10.38 30.54
CA ALA A 107 5.31 10.78 31.67
C ALA A 107 4.42 11.08 32.89
N GLU A 108 5.03 11.18 34.07
CA GLU A 108 4.32 11.55 35.31
C GLU A 108 3.64 12.93 35.21
N GLU A 109 4.13 13.79 34.33
CA GLU A 109 3.65 15.17 34.12
C GLU A 109 2.55 15.29 33.05
N GLY A 110 2.26 14.21 32.31
CA GLY A 110 1.26 14.23 31.25
C GLY A 110 1.44 13.10 30.23
N ARG A 111 0.37 12.81 29.49
CA ARG A 111 0.38 11.81 28.41
C ARG A 111 -0.19 12.38 27.13
N GLY A 112 0.34 11.97 26.00
CA GLY A 112 -0.12 12.46 24.71
C GLY A 112 0.64 11.84 23.55
N TRP A 113 0.40 12.36 22.36
CA TRP A 113 1.04 11.93 21.14
C TRP A 113 1.86 13.05 20.52
N HIS A 114 3.00 12.67 19.95
CA HIS A 114 3.82 13.55 19.13
C HIS A 114 3.88 13.03 17.70
N VAL A 115 3.66 13.91 16.73
CA VAL A 115 3.78 13.62 15.30
C VAL A 115 5.10 14.19 14.78
N GLN A 116 6.00 13.32 14.33
CA GLN A 116 7.24 13.67 13.67
C GLN A 116 7.01 13.72 12.16
N GLN A 117 7.12 14.91 11.59
CA GLN A 117 7.25 15.03 10.14
C GLN A 117 8.60 14.45 9.72
N GLY A 118 8.61 13.71 8.60
CA GLY A 118 9.85 13.24 8.00
C GLY A 118 10.80 14.41 7.77
N VAL A 119 12.10 14.17 7.86
CA VAL A 119 13.13 15.17 7.54
C VAL A 119 13.11 15.39 6.02
N GLY A 120 12.10 16.11 5.53
CA GLY A 120 12.07 16.68 4.19
C GLY A 120 13.11 17.79 4.14
N ALA A 121 14.14 17.57 3.32
CA ALA A 121 15.19 18.53 3.02
C ALA A 121 14.63 19.95 2.84
N ARG A 122 15.09 20.88 3.69
CA ARG A 122 15.02 22.32 3.41
C ARG A 122 16.04 22.68 2.34
#